data_AF-A0A2V8MF12-F1
#
_entry.id   AF-A0A2V8MF12-F1
#
_cell.length_a   1.000
_cell.length_b   1.000
_cell.length_c   1.000
_cell.angle_alpha   90.00
_cell.angle_beta   90.00
_cell.angle_gamma   90.00
#
_symmetry.space_group_name_H-M   'P 1'
#
loop_
_entity.id
_entity.type
_entity.pdbx_description
1 polymer ?
#
loop_
_entity_poly.entity_id
_entity_poly.type
_entity_poly.pdbx_seq_one_letter_code
_entity_poly.pdbx_strand_id
1 'polypeptide(L)'
;TINEVVNGFFEHDKLISDTATLAILPHGTGSDFSRVLHIPEGVEKTAALIQSGQPRLLDLMKVRYTTMEGAQAERYSVNITSFGMSGTVASRVNRSSKTFGGKTSFVLAALRTAITFRGNAVTISLDNSIAIEAKVINVAVGNGQYHGAGMLACPRAH
;
A
#
# COMPACT_ATOMS: atom_id res chain seq x y z
N THR A 1 1.26 4.60 9.00
CA THR A 1 1.36 6.04 9.28
C THR A 1 1.10 6.90 8.06
N ILE A 2 1.91 6.83 6.98
CA ILE A 2 1.70 7.67 5.77
C ILE A 2 0.26 7.57 5.24
N ASN A 3 -0.27 6.34 5.09
CA ASN A 3 -1.63 6.15 4.60
C ASN A 3 -2.71 6.75 5.53
N GLU A 4 -2.50 6.74 6.85
CA GLU A 4 -3.43 7.37 7.80
C GLU A 4 -3.43 8.89 7.61
N VAL A 5 -2.25 9.49 7.50
CA VAL A 5 -2.11 10.94 7.28
C VAL A 5 -2.78 11.34 5.97
N VAL A 6 -2.56 10.59 4.88
CA VAL A 6 -3.22 10.88 3.59
C VAL A 6 -4.73 10.78 3.68
N ASN A 7 -5.28 9.78 4.37
CA ASN A 7 -6.74 9.71 4.54
C ASN A 7 -7.28 10.91 5.35
N GLY A 8 -6.47 11.47 6.27
CA GLY A 8 -6.83 12.69 7.00
C GLY A 8 -6.76 13.99 6.21
N PHE A 9 -6.29 13.99 4.96
CA PHE A 9 -6.35 15.16 4.07
C PHE A 9 -7.73 15.33 3.42
N PHE A 10 -8.61 14.34 3.55
CA PHE A 10 -9.89 14.31 2.86
C PHE A 10 -11.07 14.22 3.84
N GLU A 11 -12.12 14.96 3.54
CA GLU A 11 -13.43 14.83 4.17
C GLU A 11 -14.51 14.89 3.08
N HIS A 12 -15.45 13.94 3.08
CA HIS A 12 -16.49 13.81 2.04
C HIS A 12 -15.92 13.88 0.60
N ASP A 13 -14.83 13.15 0.33
CA ASP A 13 -14.11 13.10 -0.95
C ASP A 13 -13.48 14.41 -1.43
N LYS A 14 -13.36 15.40 -0.55
CA LYS A 14 -12.75 16.69 -0.86
C LYS A 14 -11.52 16.91 -0.01
N LEU A 15 -10.50 17.53 -0.59
CA LEU A 15 -9.37 18.02 0.18
C LEU A 15 -9.88 19.02 1.22
N ILE A 16 -9.48 18.82 2.46
CA ILE A 16 -9.80 19.74 3.56
C ILE A 16 -9.06 21.08 3.36
N SER A 17 -7.87 21.04 2.77
CA SER A 17 -7.08 22.20 2.38
C SER A 17 -6.28 21.91 1.11
N ASP A 18 -6.32 22.83 0.16
CA ASP A 18 -5.55 22.79 -1.10
C ASP A 18 -4.11 23.32 -0.95
N THR A 19 -3.79 23.92 0.20
CA THR A 19 -2.44 24.43 0.52
C THR A 19 -1.64 23.47 1.41
N ALA A 20 -2.28 22.45 1.97
CA ALA A 20 -1.60 21.46 2.80
C ALA A 20 -0.70 20.56 1.96
N THR A 21 0.54 20.35 2.40
CA THR A 21 1.53 19.48 1.73
C THR A 21 1.99 18.38 2.69
N LEU A 22 2.09 17.14 2.18
CA LEU A 22 2.64 16.02 2.93
C LEU A 22 4.17 15.95 2.78
N ALA A 23 4.89 16.07 3.89
CA ALA A 23 6.30 15.72 3.99
C ALA A 23 6.48 14.37 4.70
N ILE A 24 7.41 13.54 4.22
CA ILE A 24 7.67 12.21 4.80
C ILE A 24 9.09 12.19 5.36
N LEU A 25 9.20 11.96 6.66
CA LEU A 25 10.44 11.59 7.32
C LEU A 25 10.54 10.05 7.37
N PRO A 26 11.46 9.40 6.63
CA PRO A 26 11.58 7.95 6.64
C PRO A 26 12.21 7.48 7.96
N HIS A 27 11.37 7.28 8.98
CA HIS A 27 11.77 6.75 10.28
C HIS A 27 10.90 5.53 10.63
N GLY A 28 11.34 4.34 10.18
CA GLY A 28 10.63 3.08 10.42
C GLY A 28 10.98 2.00 9.39
N THR A 29 10.34 0.82 9.53
CA THR A 29 10.58 -0.33 8.64
C THR A 29 9.77 -0.30 7.34
N GLY A 30 8.75 0.55 7.24
CA GLY A 30 7.88 0.71 6.07
C GLY A 30 8.41 1.76 5.10
N SER A 31 9.56 1.51 4.46
CA SER A 31 10.25 2.47 3.60
C SER A 31 9.88 2.38 2.11
N ASP A 32 8.97 1.49 1.73
CA ASP A 32 8.68 1.23 0.31
C ASP A 32 8.14 2.47 -0.41
N PHE A 33 7.24 3.24 0.21
CA PHE A 33 6.72 4.46 -0.40
C PHE A 33 7.77 5.59 -0.46
N SER A 34 8.56 5.77 0.61
CA SER A 34 9.68 6.71 0.58
C SER A 34 10.69 6.37 -0.50
N ARG A 35 10.92 5.08 -0.76
CA ARG A 35 11.75 4.58 -1.86
C ARG A 35 11.15 4.91 -3.24
N VAL A 36 9.84 4.69 -3.42
CA VAL A 36 9.11 5.08 -4.64
C VAL A 36 9.24 6.59 -4.88
N LEU A 37 9.21 7.39 -3.82
CA LEU A 37 9.38 8.84 -3.92
C LEU A 37 10.84 9.31 -3.98
N HIS A 38 11.81 8.39 -3.98
CA HIS A 38 13.26 8.69 -3.95
C HIS A 38 13.67 9.63 -2.81
N ILE A 39 13.01 9.53 -1.65
CA ILE A 39 13.33 10.34 -0.48
C ILE A 39 14.68 9.85 0.08
N PRO A 40 15.65 10.75 0.31
CA PRO A 40 16.96 10.37 0.83
C PRO A 40 16.84 9.82 2.25
N GLU A 41 17.70 8.85 2.59
CA GLU A 41 17.80 8.34 3.95
C GLU A 41 18.63 9.29 4.83
N GLY A 42 18.23 9.43 6.10
CA GLY A 42 18.88 10.31 7.09
C GLY A 42 18.07 11.56 7.37
N VAL A 43 18.05 11.97 8.64
CA VAL A 43 17.24 13.09 9.13
C VAL A 43 17.68 14.40 8.48
N GLU A 44 18.99 14.64 8.38
CA GLU A 44 19.58 15.86 7.85
C GLU A 44 19.26 16.03 6.36
N LYS A 45 19.43 14.96 5.57
CA LYS A 45 19.12 14.98 4.13
C LYS A 45 17.62 15.16 3.88
N THR A 46 16.78 14.51 4.68
CA THR A 46 15.33 14.67 4.57
C THR A 46 14.90 16.08 4.98
N ALA A 47 15.47 16.64 6.04
CA ALA A 47 15.18 18.01 6.46
C ALA A 47 15.57 19.03 5.38
N ALA A 48 16.74 18.85 4.75
CA ALA A 48 17.15 19.68 3.61
C ALA A 48 16.17 19.57 2.42
N LEU A 49 15.71 18.35 2.09
CA LEU A 49 14.68 18.15 1.07
C LEU A 49 13.36 18.83 1.44
N ILE A 50 12.92 18.76 2.69
CA ILE A 50 11.68 19.42 3.14
C ILE A 50 11.81 20.95 3.05
N GLN A 51 12.98 21.50 3.39
CA GLN A 51 13.21 22.94 3.38
C GLN A 51 13.36 23.53 1.97
N SER A 52 13.97 22.79 1.04
CA SER A 52 14.37 23.31 -0.28
C SER A 52 13.64 22.66 -1.45
N GLY A 53 13.00 21.52 -1.23
CA GLY A 53 12.29 20.77 -2.26
C GLY A 53 11.00 21.46 -2.69
N GLN A 54 10.56 21.14 -3.90
CA GLN A 54 9.28 21.59 -4.43
C GLN A 54 8.22 20.49 -4.24
N PRO A 55 7.01 20.83 -3.80
CA PRO A 55 5.92 19.88 -3.75
C PRO A 55 5.59 19.38 -5.16
N ARG A 56 5.18 18.12 -5.26
CA ARG A 56 4.65 17.55 -6.49
C ARG A 56 3.30 16.90 -6.21
N LEU A 57 2.42 16.95 -7.21
CA LEU A 57 1.17 16.21 -7.17
C LEU A 57 1.46 14.71 -7.30
N LEU A 58 0.69 13.91 -6.57
CA LEU A 58 0.75 12.45 -6.59
C LEU A 58 -0.67 11.92 -6.76
N ASP A 59 -0.80 10.90 -7.60
CA ASP A 59 -2.06 10.19 -7.73
C ASP A 59 -2.32 9.34 -6.50
N LEU A 60 -3.60 9.24 -6.12
CA LEU A 60 -4.08 8.37 -5.07
C LEU A 60 -5.08 7.37 -5.62
N MET A 61 -5.03 6.14 -5.14
CA MET A 61 -6.07 5.16 -5.42
C MET A 61 -7.19 5.32 -4.41
N LYS A 62 -8.43 5.40 -4.91
CA LYS A 62 -9.63 5.33 -4.08
C LYS A 62 -10.17 3.90 -4.07
N VAL A 63 -10.30 3.31 -2.90
CA VAL A 63 -10.66 1.90 -2.72
C VAL A 63 -12.00 1.82 -2.02
N ARG A 64 -13.01 1.28 -2.69
CA ARG A 64 -14.29 0.91 -2.08
C ARG A 64 -14.29 -0.57 -1.76
N TYR A 65 -14.77 -0.92 -0.58
CA TYR A 65 -14.78 -2.31 -0.12
C TYR A 65 -15.91 -2.55 0.88
N THR A 66 -16.26 -3.82 1.07
CA THR A 66 -17.21 -4.23 2.10
C THR A 66 -16.44 -4.65 3.35
N THR A 67 -16.83 -4.14 4.53
CA THR A 67 -16.22 -4.52 5.80
C THR A 67 -16.65 -5.92 6.22
N MET A 68 -16.03 -6.46 7.28
CA MET A 68 -16.38 -7.79 7.79
C MET A 68 -17.80 -7.84 8.36
N GLU A 69 -18.33 -6.70 8.78
CA GLU A 69 -19.69 -6.49 9.26
C GLU A 69 -20.71 -6.29 8.11
N GLY A 70 -20.25 -6.32 6.86
CA GLY A 70 -21.10 -6.15 5.67
C GLY A 70 -21.37 -4.70 5.27
N ALA A 71 -20.78 -3.71 5.95
CA ALA A 71 -20.96 -2.30 5.62
C ALA A 71 -20.10 -1.89 4.41
N GLN A 72 -20.59 -0.96 3.60
CA GLN A 72 -19.75 -0.34 2.57
C GLN A 72 -18.80 0.68 3.21
N ALA A 73 -17.55 0.63 2.81
CA ALA A 73 -16.50 1.53 3.27
C ALA A 73 -15.63 1.98 2.10
N GLU A 74 -14.92 3.07 2.32
CA GLU A 74 -14.03 3.65 1.33
C GLU A 74 -12.76 4.17 1.99
N ARG A 75 -11.64 4.09 1.25
CA ARG A 75 -10.35 4.53 1.75
C ARG A 75 -9.41 4.91 0.61
N TYR A 76 -8.53 5.88 0.85
CA TYR A 76 -7.42 6.18 -0.05
C TYR A 76 -6.21 5.28 0.23
N SER A 77 -5.47 4.95 -0.84
CA SER A 77 -4.23 4.19 -0.81
C SER A 77 -3.18 4.89 -1.67
N VAL A 78 -2.01 5.12 -1.06
CA VAL A 78 -0.92 5.91 -1.64
C VAL A 78 0.02 5.12 -2.54
N ASN A 79 0.06 3.79 -2.40
CA ASN A 79 1.12 2.98 -3.00
C ASN A 79 0.56 1.75 -3.71
N ILE A 80 0.22 0.71 -2.96
CA ILE A 80 -0.32 -0.55 -3.49
C ILE A 80 -1.51 -0.99 -2.62
N THR A 81 -2.59 -1.37 -3.26
CA THR A 81 -3.73 -2.09 -2.69
C THR A 81 -3.71 -3.51 -3.23
N SER A 82 -3.84 -4.51 -2.38
CA SER A 82 -3.83 -5.91 -2.80
C SER A 82 -4.84 -6.75 -2.03
N PHE A 83 -5.34 -7.82 -2.68
CA PHE A 83 -6.24 -8.78 -2.07
C PHE A 83 -5.92 -10.22 -2.49
N GLY A 84 -6.50 -11.17 -1.76
CA GLY A 84 -6.22 -12.60 -1.89
C GLY A 84 -5.21 -13.06 -0.84
N MET A 85 -4.14 -13.68 -1.29
CA MET A 85 -3.09 -14.21 -0.43
C MET A 85 -2.42 -13.11 0.42
N SER A 86 -2.17 -11.92 -0.14
CA SER A 86 -1.62 -10.75 0.58
C SER A 86 -2.45 -10.36 1.80
N GLY A 87 -3.78 -10.35 1.69
CA GLY A 87 -4.69 -10.10 2.81
C GLY A 87 -4.63 -11.18 3.88
N THR A 88 -4.52 -12.44 3.47
CA THR A 88 -4.35 -13.58 4.40
C THR A 88 -3.02 -13.53 5.13
N VAL A 89 -1.93 -13.18 4.43
CA VAL A 89 -0.60 -12.97 5.01
C VAL A 89 -0.62 -11.80 5.98
N ALA A 90 -1.13 -10.64 5.57
CA ALA A 90 -1.21 -9.46 6.43
C ALA A 90 -2.03 -9.74 7.70
N SER A 91 -3.17 -10.43 7.57
CA SER A 91 -3.96 -10.85 8.73
C SER A 91 -3.21 -11.82 9.64
N ARG A 92 -2.42 -12.76 9.10
CA ARG A 92 -1.63 -13.71 9.90
C ARG A 92 -0.44 -13.05 10.58
N VAL A 93 0.28 -12.19 9.86
CA VAL A 93 1.42 -11.42 10.38
C VAL A 93 0.97 -10.48 11.50
N ASN A 94 -0.15 -9.77 11.32
CA ASN A 94 -0.70 -8.90 12.37
C ASN A 94 -1.10 -9.67 13.63
N ARG A 95 -1.37 -10.98 13.52
CA ARG A 95 -1.70 -11.87 14.65
C ARG A 95 -0.48 -12.59 15.23
N SER A 96 0.65 -12.65 14.52
CA SER A 96 1.86 -13.34 14.98
C SER A 96 2.82 -12.39 15.71
N SER A 97 3.41 -12.85 16.82
CA SER A 97 4.35 -12.08 17.63
C SER A 97 5.62 -11.71 16.84
N LYS A 98 6.04 -10.44 16.89
CA LYS A 98 7.23 -9.87 16.21
C LYS A 98 8.56 -10.32 16.82
N THR A 99 8.67 -11.57 17.28
CA THR A 99 9.76 -12.05 18.16
C THR A 99 11.06 -12.43 17.42
N PHE A 100 11.05 -12.50 16.09
CA PHE A 100 12.23 -12.75 15.25
C PHE A 100 12.30 -11.68 14.16
N GLY A 101 13.49 -11.09 13.94
CA GLY A 101 13.76 -9.96 13.03
C GLY A 101 12.73 -9.73 11.92
N GLY A 102 12.00 -8.62 12.00
CA GLY A 102 10.69 -8.47 11.35
C GLY A 102 10.65 -8.59 9.82
N LYS A 103 11.76 -8.35 9.11
CA LYS A 103 11.79 -8.45 7.64
C LYS A 103 11.86 -9.89 7.13
N THR A 104 12.74 -10.73 7.70
CA THR A 104 12.94 -12.11 7.23
C THR A 104 11.77 -13.01 7.65
N SER A 105 11.24 -12.81 8.86
CA SER A 105 10.04 -13.51 9.35
C SER A 105 8.81 -13.19 8.48
N PHE A 106 8.64 -11.93 8.07
CA PHE A 106 7.56 -11.52 7.16
C PHE A 106 7.65 -12.22 5.81
N VAL A 107 8.83 -12.19 5.18
CA VAL A 107 9.06 -12.81 3.86
C VAL A 107 8.82 -14.32 3.92
N LEU A 108 9.32 -15.01 4.95
CA LEU A 108 9.11 -16.45 5.14
C LEU A 108 7.64 -16.81 5.40
N ALA A 109 6.93 -16.05 6.24
CA ALA A 109 5.51 -16.25 6.50
C ALA A 109 4.65 -15.97 5.25
N ALA A 110 5.04 -14.96 4.46
CA ALA A 110 4.43 -14.67 3.18
C ALA A 110 4.65 -15.84 2.19
N LEU A 111 5.89 -16.28 1.99
CA LEU A 111 6.23 -17.43 1.13
C LEU A 111 5.48 -18.70 1.52
N ARG A 112 5.44 -19.05 2.81
CA ARG A 112 4.74 -20.24 3.29
C ARG A 112 3.22 -20.17 3.06
N THR A 113 2.64 -18.99 3.21
CA THR A 113 1.23 -18.76 2.89
C THR A 113 1.00 -18.83 1.38
N ALA A 114 1.96 -18.39 0.56
CA ALA A 114 1.87 -18.48 -0.91
C ALA A 114 1.75 -19.90 -1.40
N ILE A 115 2.58 -20.78 -0.83
CA ILE A 115 2.66 -22.18 -1.22
C ILE A 115 1.39 -22.95 -0.82
N THR A 116 0.68 -22.51 0.23
CA THR A 116 -0.50 -23.21 0.76
C THR A 116 -1.84 -22.63 0.30
N PHE A 117 -1.86 -21.39 -0.18
CA PHE A 117 -3.08 -20.72 -0.61
C PHE A 117 -3.50 -21.17 -2.01
N ARG A 118 -4.70 -21.77 -2.12
CA ARG A 118 -5.19 -22.34 -3.38
C ARG A 118 -5.80 -21.33 -4.36
N GLY A 119 -5.81 -20.05 -4.00
CA GLY A 119 -6.43 -18.98 -4.78
C GLY A 119 -7.93 -18.84 -4.56
N ASN A 120 -8.45 -17.64 -4.83
CA ASN A 120 -9.86 -17.32 -4.79
C ASN A 120 -10.41 -17.19 -6.22
N ALA A 121 -11.63 -17.68 -6.45
CA ALA A 121 -12.37 -17.33 -7.66
C ALA A 121 -12.82 -15.87 -7.55
N VAL A 122 -12.56 -15.09 -8.59
CA VAL A 122 -12.87 -13.66 -8.63
C VAL A 122 -13.38 -13.28 -10.01
N THR A 123 -14.21 -12.25 -10.03
CA THR A 123 -14.63 -11.56 -11.24
C THR A 123 -13.90 -10.22 -11.28
N ILE A 124 -13.13 -9.98 -12.34
CA ILE A 124 -12.33 -8.76 -12.51
C ILE A 124 -12.82 -8.02 -13.75
N SER A 125 -13.22 -6.78 -13.59
CA SER A 125 -13.46 -5.85 -14.69
C SER A 125 -12.46 -4.70 -14.60
N LEU A 126 -11.84 -4.36 -15.72
CA LEU A 126 -11.02 -3.17 -15.86
C LEU A 126 -11.78 -2.16 -16.70
N ASP A 127 -11.93 -0.94 -16.19
CA ASP A 127 -12.74 0.10 -16.82
C ASP A 127 -14.17 -0.40 -17.14
N ASN A 128 -14.53 -0.41 -18.42
CA ASN A 128 -15.80 -0.91 -18.96
C ASN A 128 -15.63 -2.18 -19.81
N SER A 129 -14.54 -2.93 -19.62
CA SER A 129 -14.30 -4.18 -20.35
C SER A 129 -15.17 -5.32 -19.81
N ILE A 130 -15.33 -6.37 -20.64
CA ILE A 130 -16.02 -7.60 -20.24
C ILE A 130 -15.32 -8.17 -19.02
N ALA A 131 -16.10 -8.47 -17.99
CA ALA A 131 -15.58 -9.04 -16.77
C ALA A 131 -14.94 -10.42 -17.03
N ILE A 132 -13.77 -10.62 -16.45
CA ILE A 132 -13.00 -11.85 -16.54
C ILE A 132 -13.21 -12.64 -15.25
N GLU A 133 -13.70 -13.87 -15.38
CA GLU A 133 -13.69 -14.83 -14.28
C GLU A 133 -12.33 -15.52 -14.23
N ALA A 134 -11.68 -15.45 -13.07
CA ALA A 134 -10.35 -16.01 -12.88
C ALA A 134 -10.19 -16.60 -11.49
N LYS A 135 -9.33 -17.61 -11.37
CA LYS A 135 -8.85 -18.08 -10.08
C LYS A 135 -7.49 -17.46 -9.80
N VAL A 136 -7.42 -16.56 -8.82
CA VAL A 136 -6.22 -15.76 -8.54
C VAL A 136 -5.65 -16.09 -7.16
N ILE A 137 -4.33 -16.17 -7.06
CA ILE A 137 -3.63 -16.24 -5.76
C ILE A 137 -3.59 -14.86 -5.12
N ASN A 138 -3.23 -13.85 -5.90
CA ASN A 138 -3.08 -12.48 -5.42
C ASN A 138 -3.39 -11.51 -6.55
N VAL A 139 -4.03 -10.39 -6.22
CA VAL A 139 -4.17 -9.24 -7.10
C VAL A 139 -3.55 -8.05 -6.41
N ALA A 140 -2.77 -7.27 -7.16
CA ALA A 140 -2.16 -6.03 -6.69
C ALA A 140 -2.43 -4.93 -7.71
N VAL A 141 -2.91 -3.79 -7.21
CA VAL A 141 -3.13 -2.55 -7.96
C VAL A 141 -2.27 -1.49 -7.30
N GLY A 142 -1.45 -0.80 -8.06
CA GLY A 142 -0.44 0.09 -7.51
C GLY A 142 -0.18 1.33 -8.33
N ASN A 143 -0.11 2.48 -7.63
CA ASN A 143 0.52 3.70 -8.12
C ASN A 143 2.04 3.64 -7.93
N GLY A 144 2.52 2.94 -6.88
CA GLY A 144 3.95 2.70 -6.69
C GLY A 144 4.35 1.26 -6.99
N GLN A 145 5.66 1.05 -7.12
CA GLN A 145 6.22 -0.20 -7.63
C GLN A 145 6.45 -1.27 -6.55
N TYR A 146 6.73 -0.84 -5.32
CA TYR A 146 7.24 -1.71 -4.25
C TYR A 146 6.27 -1.82 -3.09
N HIS A 147 6.09 -3.03 -2.55
CA HIS A 147 5.30 -3.29 -1.35
C HIS A 147 5.90 -4.45 -0.55
N GLY A 148 5.62 -4.51 0.76
CA GLY A 148 5.96 -5.68 1.57
C GLY A 148 7.46 -5.91 1.73
N ALA A 149 8.21 -4.86 2.06
CA ALA A 149 9.67 -4.89 2.26
C ALA A 149 10.48 -5.06 0.96
N GLY A 150 10.14 -4.27 -0.05
CA GLY A 150 10.89 -4.19 -1.30
C GLY A 150 10.50 -5.20 -2.37
N MET A 151 9.39 -5.93 -2.23
CA MET A 151 8.87 -6.79 -3.29
C MET A 151 8.33 -5.91 -4.43
N LEU A 152 8.87 -6.11 -5.63
CA LEU A 152 8.47 -5.40 -6.84
C LEU A 152 7.15 -5.97 -7.37
N ALA A 153 6.03 -5.48 -6.83
CA ALA A 153 4.71 -6.01 -7.14
C ALA A 153 4.12 -5.39 -8.43
N CYS A 154 4.39 -4.11 -8.69
CA CYS A 154 3.83 -3.36 -9.82
C CYS A 154 4.96 -2.69 -10.61
N PRO A 155 5.78 -3.43 -11.38
CA PRO A 155 7.03 -2.93 -11.97
C PRO A 155 6.88 -1.78 -12.97
N ARG A 156 5.67 -1.57 -13.51
CA ARG A 156 5.38 -0.52 -14.50
C ARG A 156 4.65 0.69 -13.91
N ALA A 157 4.42 0.70 -12.60
CA ALA A 157 3.81 1.83 -11.91
C ALA A 157 4.79 3.01 -11.80
N HIS A 158 4.28 4.24 -11.71
CA HIS A 158 5.06 5.48 -11.72
C HIS A 158 4.43 6.57 -10.85
#